data_AF-A0A8S3G9B4-F1
#
_entry.id   AF-A0A8S3G9B4-F1
#
_cell.length_a   1.000
_cell.length_b   1.000
_cell.length_c   1.000
_cell.angle_alpha   90.00
_cell.angle_beta   90.00
_cell.angle_gamma   90.00
#
_symmetry.space_group_name_H-M   'P 1'
#
loop_
_entity.id
_entity.type
_entity.pdbx_description
1 polymer ?
#
loop_
_entity_poly.entity_id
_entity_poly.type
_entity_poly.pdbx_seq_one_letter_code
_entity_poly.pdbx_strand_id
1 'polypeptide(L)'
;MSLPDSYSSRLSIYSLLEKLFSPNPTIPYPSHMYVHGNNNTGKSTIVKHALDKHNHSTLWFDCREIHSLNMFYHTFISLLSTDSIPSMKNFNDFVRVLRDLSIQDVNNVKKKKTKQHYFVVLHHIELLLNYDTTGYLLYLLFKLNELTLGHFHHTLILIGHQQFYQLPPMKQIEAELGVLLPTTIFVPAYTRTEIVVILQNILTHQQDILPSSFGQLQIIIELALQVFYTVTNDLVELKDMSTMCIKDFLRNNARKQTNDDGSNNDYRLLYQKEFFMQVKFIH
;
A
#
# COMPACT_ATOMS: atom_id res chain seq x y z
N MET A 1 -12.31 10.86 -0.46
CA MET A 1 -12.86 9.56 -0.01
C MET A 1 -12.43 9.31 1.42
N SER A 2 -13.30 8.77 2.27
CA SER A 2 -12.90 8.28 3.60
C SER A 2 -12.09 6.99 3.48
N LEU A 3 -11.23 6.73 4.45
CA LEU A 3 -10.51 5.47 4.57
C LEU A 3 -11.52 4.36 4.92
N PRO A 4 -11.50 3.17 4.29
CA PRO A 4 -12.43 2.09 4.63
C PRO A 4 -12.25 1.63 6.08
N ASP A 5 -13.31 1.15 6.72
CA ASP A 5 -13.30 0.71 8.13
C ASP A 5 -12.29 -0.43 8.40
N SER A 6 -11.98 -1.23 7.39
CA SER A 6 -10.93 -2.26 7.42
C SER A 6 -9.51 -1.70 7.60
N TYR A 7 -9.34 -0.38 7.50
CA TYR A 7 -8.08 0.32 7.72
C TYR A 7 -8.18 1.33 8.88
N SER A 8 -9.18 1.21 9.74
CA SER A 8 -9.36 2.05 10.94
C SER A 8 -8.10 2.14 11.82
N SER A 9 -7.37 1.03 11.98
CA SER A 9 -6.08 0.97 12.68
C SER A 9 -4.96 1.79 12.02
N ARG A 10 -5.18 2.32 10.82
CA ARG A 10 -4.23 3.19 10.09
C ARG A 10 -4.62 4.66 10.11
N LEU A 11 -5.63 5.05 10.89
CA LEU A 11 -6.15 6.42 10.89
C LEU A 11 -5.09 7.47 11.24
N SER A 12 -4.18 7.18 12.16
CA SER A 12 -3.10 8.10 12.56
C SER A 12 -2.11 8.37 11.40
N ILE A 13 -1.66 7.31 10.72
CA ILE A 13 -0.76 7.39 9.57
C ILE A 13 -1.47 8.04 8.38
N TYR A 14 -2.71 7.65 8.13
CA TYR A 14 -3.55 8.27 7.11
C TYR A 14 -3.72 9.77 7.36
N SER A 15 -3.99 10.19 8.60
CA SER A 15 -4.11 11.61 8.96
C SER A 15 -2.81 12.38 8.78
N LEU A 16 -1.66 11.72 9.03
CA LEU A 16 -0.34 12.31 8.75
C LEU A 16 -0.13 12.51 7.25
N LEU A 17 -0.39 11.47 6.44
CA LEU A 17 -0.30 11.54 4.98
C LEU A 17 -1.25 12.61 4.41
N GLU A 18 -2.49 12.67 4.91
CA GLU A 18 -3.46 13.69 4.52
C GLU A 18 -2.94 15.10 4.82
N LYS A 19 -2.35 15.33 6.00
CA LYS A 19 -1.75 16.64 6.31
C LYS A 19 -0.61 17.01 5.37
N LEU A 20 0.22 16.03 4.97
CA LEU A 20 1.34 16.24 4.06
C LEU A 20 0.90 16.46 2.61
N PHE A 21 -0.22 15.87 2.21
CA PHE A 21 -0.76 16.00 0.86
C PHE A 21 -1.85 17.06 0.75
N SER A 22 -2.33 17.64 1.85
CA SER A 22 -3.31 18.71 1.79
C SER A 22 -2.71 19.91 1.05
N PRO A 23 -3.41 20.45 0.03
CA PRO A 23 -2.93 21.63 -0.68
C PRO A 23 -2.82 22.80 0.30
N ASN A 24 -1.61 23.35 0.42
CA ASN A 24 -1.33 24.48 1.27
C ASN A 24 -0.61 25.57 0.46
N PRO A 25 -1.13 26.82 0.42
CA PRO A 25 -0.50 27.89 -0.35
C PRO A 25 0.86 28.34 0.20
N THR A 26 1.15 28.08 1.49
CA THR A 26 2.38 28.54 2.14
C THR A 26 3.41 27.44 2.36
N ILE A 27 2.97 26.18 2.45
CA ILE A 27 3.84 25.04 2.72
C ILE A 27 3.95 24.20 1.44
N PRO A 28 5.15 24.09 0.82
CA PRO A 28 5.33 23.22 -0.33
C PRO A 28 5.22 21.75 0.06
N TYR A 29 4.82 20.92 -0.90
CA TYR A 29 4.85 19.47 -0.72
C TYR A 29 6.28 18.98 -0.46
N PRO A 30 6.46 17.89 0.31
CA PRO A 30 7.76 17.27 0.45
C PRO A 30 8.26 16.82 -0.93
N SER A 31 9.54 17.06 -1.24
CA SER A 31 10.11 16.67 -2.53
C SER A 31 10.20 15.15 -2.70
N HIS A 32 10.51 14.44 -1.61
CA HIS A 32 10.68 12.99 -1.60
C HIS A 32 10.21 12.39 -0.27
N MET A 33 9.50 11.27 -0.37
CA MET A 33 8.90 10.54 0.74
C MET A 33 9.15 9.04 0.58
N TYR A 34 9.43 8.37 1.69
CA TYR A 34 9.66 6.93 1.72
C TYR A 34 8.71 6.27 2.73
N VAL A 35 7.76 5.48 2.24
CA VAL A 35 6.79 4.75 3.04
C VAL A 35 7.20 3.29 3.13
N HIS A 36 7.46 2.79 4.34
CA HIS A 36 7.95 1.42 4.51
C HIS A 36 7.29 0.64 5.62
N GLY A 37 7.47 -0.68 5.58
CA GLY A 37 6.90 -1.63 6.53
C GLY A 37 6.65 -2.97 5.87
N ASN A 38 6.29 -3.99 6.65
CA ASN A 38 6.11 -5.35 6.14
C ASN A 38 5.09 -5.45 5.00
N ASN A 39 5.09 -6.59 4.31
CA ASN A 39 4.09 -6.89 3.29
C ASN A 39 2.68 -6.84 3.90
N ASN A 40 1.71 -6.44 3.08
CA ASN A 40 0.29 -6.45 3.44
C ASN A 40 -0.11 -5.61 4.68
N THR A 41 0.70 -4.62 5.06
CA THR A 41 0.36 -3.63 6.11
C THR A 41 -0.57 -2.51 5.64
N GLY A 42 -0.93 -2.48 4.34
CA GLY A 42 -1.83 -1.50 3.77
C GLY A 42 -1.18 -0.21 3.27
N LYS A 43 0.16 -0.13 3.20
CA LYS A 43 0.94 1.05 2.77
C LYS A 43 0.39 1.70 1.50
N SER A 44 0.22 0.90 0.47
CA SER A 44 -0.20 1.37 -0.86
C SER A 44 -1.63 1.88 -0.84
N THR A 45 -2.52 1.19 -0.09
CA THR A 45 -3.91 1.61 0.08
C THR A 45 -4.01 2.95 0.80
N ILE A 46 -3.28 3.13 1.92
CA ILE A 46 -3.35 4.40 2.68
C ILE A 46 -2.78 5.58 1.89
N VAL A 47 -1.68 5.38 1.15
CA VAL A 47 -1.10 6.41 0.28
C VAL A 47 -2.08 6.77 -0.83
N LYS A 48 -2.62 5.77 -1.51
CA LYS A 48 -3.60 5.97 -2.59
C LYS A 48 -4.83 6.74 -2.11
N HIS A 49 -5.44 6.33 -1.00
CA HIS A 49 -6.59 7.03 -0.43
C HIS A 49 -6.27 8.47 -0.01
N ALA A 50 -5.06 8.74 0.50
CA ALA A 50 -4.66 10.08 0.89
C ALA A 50 -4.46 11.00 -0.33
N LEU A 51 -3.90 10.48 -1.42
CA LEU A 51 -3.75 11.21 -2.68
C LEU A 51 -5.10 11.45 -3.38
N ASP A 52 -5.94 10.41 -3.46
CA ASP A 52 -7.26 10.46 -4.10
C ASP A 52 -8.20 11.43 -3.37
N LYS A 53 -8.05 11.62 -2.05
CA LYS A 53 -8.88 12.55 -1.27
C LYS A 53 -8.77 14.01 -1.75
N HIS A 54 -7.62 14.41 -2.28
CA HIS A 54 -7.38 15.77 -2.75
C HIS A 54 -7.39 15.87 -4.30
N ASN A 55 -7.78 14.80 -5.00
CA ASN A 55 -7.78 14.72 -6.46
C ASN A 55 -6.41 15.09 -7.08
N HIS A 56 -5.32 14.62 -6.47
CA HIS A 56 -3.98 14.90 -6.95
C HIS A 56 -3.69 14.20 -8.28
N SER A 57 -2.93 14.86 -9.13
CA SER A 57 -2.39 14.24 -10.35
C SER A 57 -1.31 13.24 -9.96
N THR A 58 -1.61 11.95 -10.14
CA THR A 58 -0.78 10.87 -9.62
C THR A 58 -0.30 9.98 -10.77
N LEU A 59 1.01 9.72 -10.81
CA LEU A 59 1.63 8.75 -11.68
C LEU A 59 2.01 7.54 -10.83
N TRP A 60 1.24 6.46 -10.94
CA TRP A 60 1.43 5.27 -10.11
C TRP A 60 2.15 4.17 -10.90
N PHE A 61 3.28 3.70 -10.38
CA PHE A 61 4.07 2.63 -10.97
C PHE A 61 4.15 1.43 -10.03
N ASP A 62 3.83 0.25 -10.55
CA ASP A 62 4.20 -1.01 -9.92
C ASP A 62 5.54 -1.49 -10.47
N CYS A 63 6.60 -1.41 -9.66
CA CYS A 63 7.95 -1.77 -10.09
C CYS A 63 8.11 -3.27 -10.37
N ARG A 64 7.11 -4.12 -10.07
CA ARG A 64 7.09 -5.52 -10.53
C ARG A 64 6.86 -5.65 -12.03
N GLU A 65 6.12 -4.71 -12.62
CA GLU A 65 5.79 -4.73 -14.05
C GLU A 65 6.92 -4.16 -14.90
N ILE A 66 7.84 -3.42 -14.27
CA ILE A 66 9.00 -2.80 -14.90
C ILE A 66 10.13 -3.82 -14.98
N HIS A 67 10.46 -4.26 -16.21
CA HIS A 67 11.55 -5.20 -16.47
C HIS A 67 12.82 -4.54 -17.03
N SER A 68 12.81 -3.22 -17.27
CA SER A 68 14.00 -2.45 -17.65
C SER A 68 13.81 -0.95 -17.38
N LEU A 69 14.92 -0.21 -17.27
CA LEU A 69 14.86 1.25 -17.13
C LEU A 69 14.25 1.93 -18.35
N ASN A 70 14.50 1.42 -19.55
CA ASN A 70 13.87 1.94 -20.76
C ASN A 70 12.35 1.79 -20.72
N MET A 71 11.85 0.64 -20.25
CA MET A 71 10.42 0.46 -20.04
C MET A 71 9.87 1.46 -19.03
N PHE A 72 10.57 1.69 -17.91
CA PHE A 72 10.17 2.69 -16.93
C PHE A 72 10.03 4.09 -17.55
N TYR A 73 11.02 4.55 -18.32
CA TYR A 73 10.97 5.85 -18.99
C TYR A 73 9.78 5.95 -19.96
N HIS A 74 9.57 4.91 -20.77
CA HIS A 74 8.46 4.86 -21.72
C HIS A 74 7.10 4.88 -21.03
N THR A 75 6.91 4.05 -20.00
CA THR A 75 5.68 4.05 -19.21
C THR A 75 5.45 5.41 -18.55
N PHE A 76 6.50 6.04 -18.02
CA PHE A 76 6.38 7.34 -17.37
C PHE A 76 5.87 8.41 -18.32
N ILE A 77 6.47 8.51 -19.51
CA ILE A 77 6.03 9.48 -20.52
C ILE A 77 4.63 9.15 -21.04
N SER A 78 4.28 7.87 -21.21
CA SER A 78 2.95 7.43 -21.66
C SER A 78 1.81 7.84 -20.71
N LEU A 79 2.09 7.94 -19.41
CA LEU A 79 1.12 8.36 -18.42
C LEU A 79 0.90 9.88 -18.42
N LEU A 80 1.83 10.64 -19.00
CA LEU A 80 1.77 12.10 -19.09
C LEU A 80 1.23 12.59 -20.43
N SER A 81 1.46 11.86 -21.52
CA SER A 81 1.00 12.25 -22.84
C SER A 81 0.42 11.07 -23.62
N THR A 82 -0.64 11.35 -24.36
CA THR A 82 -1.26 10.41 -25.32
C THR A 82 -0.61 10.47 -26.71
N ASP A 83 0.33 11.37 -26.92
CA ASP A 83 1.00 11.55 -28.20
C ASP A 83 2.02 10.44 -28.47
N SER A 84 2.53 10.40 -29.71
CA SER A 84 3.58 9.46 -30.09
C SER A 84 4.82 9.65 -29.20
N ILE A 85 5.10 8.64 -28.38
CA ILE A 85 6.21 8.68 -27.43
C ILE A 85 7.53 8.58 -28.21
N PRO A 86 8.42 9.57 -28.11
CA PRO A 86 9.73 9.49 -28.76
C PRO A 86 10.55 8.34 -28.16
N SER A 87 11.42 7.74 -28.97
CA SER A 87 12.36 6.73 -28.48
C SER A 87 13.32 7.36 -27.46
N MET A 88 13.39 6.79 -26.26
CA MET A 88 14.32 7.18 -25.20
C MET A 88 15.32 6.05 -24.99
N LYS A 89 16.62 6.35 -25.12
CA LYS A 89 17.67 5.33 -24.97
C LYS A 89 18.35 5.39 -23.60
N ASN A 90 18.26 6.54 -22.94
CA ASN A 90 18.93 6.80 -21.67
C ASN A 90 18.13 7.82 -20.83
N PHE A 91 18.58 8.05 -19.60
CA PHE A 91 17.94 8.97 -18.67
C PHE A 91 17.95 10.44 -19.14
N ASN A 92 18.98 10.88 -19.85
CA ASN A 92 19.05 12.25 -20.37
C ASN A 92 17.98 12.50 -21.45
N ASP A 93 17.76 11.53 -22.33
CA ASP A 93 16.67 11.57 -23.31
C ASP A 93 15.31 11.69 -22.59
N PHE A 94 15.11 10.88 -21.54
CA PHE A 94 13.92 10.93 -20.69
C PHE A 94 13.70 12.33 -20.07
N VAL A 95 14.74 12.92 -19.48
CA VAL A 95 14.65 14.27 -18.88
C VAL A 95 14.32 15.33 -19.92
N ARG A 96 14.92 15.26 -21.12
CA ARG A 96 14.63 16.20 -22.21
C ARG A 96 13.17 16.13 -22.64
N VAL A 97 12.67 14.92 -22.91
CA VAL A 97 11.27 14.69 -23.30
C VAL A 97 10.32 15.15 -22.19
N LEU A 98 10.59 14.79 -20.94
CA LEU A 98 9.79 15.20 -19.79
C LEU A 98 9.73 16.72 -19.64
N ARG A 99 10.87 17.40 -19.83
CA ARG A 99 10.95 18.87 -19.79
C ARG A 99 10.09 19.49 -20.89
N ASP A 100 10.21 19.00 -22.11
CA ASP A 100 9.47 19.53 -23.27
C ASP A 100 7.95 19.36 -23.06
N LEU A 101 7.51 18.21 -22.60
CA LEU A 101 6.10 17.94 -22.25
C LEU A 101 5.61 18.89 -21.14
N SER A 102 6.42 19.07 -20.09
CA SER A 102 6.07 19.97 -18.98
C SER A 102 5.94 21.43 -19.43
N ILE A 103 6.74 21.87 -20.41
CA ILE A 103 6.64 23.21 -21.00
C ILE A 103 5.39 23.35 -21.86
N GLN A 104 5.06 22.33 -22.65
CA GLN A 104 3.85 22.30 -23.49
C GLN A 104 2.59 22.34 -22.62
N ASP A 105 2.55 21.57 -21.54
CA ASP A 105 1.48 21.61 -20.54
C ASP A 105 1.33 23.01 -19.97
N VAL A 106 2.41 23.67 -19.55
CA VAL A 106 2.36 25.05 -19.03
C VAL A 106 1.79 26.03 -20.06
N ASN A 107 2.09 25.85 -21.35
CA ASN A 107 1.57 26.70 -22.42
C ASN A 107 0.08 26.46 -22.68
N ASN A 108 -0.39 25.22 -22.61
CA ASN A 108 -1.82 24.87 -22.70
C ASN A 108 -2.59 25.31 -21.43
N VAL A 109 -1.92 25.26 -20.28
CA VAL A 109 -2.40 25.67 -18.94
C VAL A 109 -2.34 27.18 -18.75
N LYS A 110 -1.98 28.01 -19.74
CA LYS A 110 -2.16 29.49 -19.66
C LYS A 110 -3.63 29.93 -19.42
N LYS A 111 -4.60 29.01 -19.44
CA LYS A 111 -5.99 29.20 -18.96
C LYS A 111 -6.24 28.83 -17.47
N LYS A 112 -5.31 28.17 -16.79
CA LYS A 112 -5.35 27.75 -15.38
C LYS A 112 -4.17 28.38 -14.63
N LYS A 113 -4.44 29.23 -13.62
CA LYS A 113 -3.45 30.08 -12.92
C LYS A 113 -2.36 29.34 -12.11
N THR A 114 -2.32 28.01 -12.08
CA THR A 114 -1.43 27.24 -11.20
C THR A 114 -0.71 26.13 -11.96
N LYS A 115 0.62 26.06 -11.81
CA LYS A 115 1.41 24.92 -12.30
C LYS A 115 0.90 23.64 -11.64
N GLN A 116 0.78 22.58 -12.43
CA GLN A 116 0.34 21.27 -11.95
C GLN A 116 1.50 20.58 -11.22
N HIS A 117 1.20 19.97 -10.07
CA HIS A 117 2.15 19.18 -9.28
C HIS A 117 1.79 17.70 -9.40
N TYR A 118 2.77 16.86 -9.71
CA TYR A 118 2.57 15.42 -9.89
C TYR A 118 3.07 14.63 -8.68
N PHE A 119 2.28 13.67 -8.21
CA PHE A 119 2.74 12.69 -7.23
C PHE A 119 3.19 11.43 -7.98
N VAL A 120 4.49 11.19 -7.99
CA VAL A 120 5.09 10.01 -8.63
C VAL A 120 5.22 8.92 -7.58
N VAL A 121 4.46 7.84 -7.68
CA VAL A 121 4.46 6.74 -6.71
C VAL A 121 5.16 5.52 -7.30
N LEU A 122 6.26 5.10 -6.69
CA LEU A 122 7.01 3.89 -7.06
C LEU A 122 6.76 2.80 -6.01
N HIS A 123 5.89 1.84 -6.36
CA HIS A 123 5.53 0.71 -5.50
C HIS A 123 6.48 -0.48 -5.72
N HIS A 124 6.98 -1.08 -4.63
CA HIS A 124 8.03 -2.10 -4.65
C HIS A 124 9.35 -1.59 -5.24
N ILE A 125 9.78 -0.42 -4.76
CA ILE A 125 10.95 0.30 -5.28
C ILE A 125 12.22 -0.55 -5.34
N GLU A 126 12.36 -1.53 -4.44
CA GLU A 126 13.49 -2.47 -4.40
C GLU A 126 13.72 -3.16 -5.74
N LEU A 127 12.64 -3.47 -6.47
CA LEU A 127 12.72 -4.15 -7.76
C LEU A 127 13.25 -3.24 -8.85
N LEU A 128 12.89 -1.95 -8.84
CA LEU A 128 13.45 -0.97 -9.78
C LEU A 128 14.94 -0.77 -9.52
N LEU A 129 15.34 -0.74 -8.24
CA LEU A 129 16.74 -0.58 -7.83
C LEU A 129 17.60 -1.79 -8.24
N ASN A 130 17.03 -2.98 -8.38
CA ASN A 130 17.78 -4.15 -8.88
C ASN A 130 18.27 -3.97 -10.33
N TYR A 131 17.58 -3.15 -11.14
CA TYR A 131 18.01 -2.84 -12.51
C TYR A 131 19.03 -1.69 -12.57
N ASP A 132 19.19 -0.94 -11.49
CA ASP A 132 20.17 0.13 -11.36
C ASP A 132 21.28 -0.30 -10.39
N THR A 133 22.25 -1.05 -10.94
CA THR A 133 23.40 -1.55 -10.18
C THR A 133 24.28 -0.45 -9.59
N THR A 134 24.14 0.79 -10.07
CA THR A 134 24.94 1.95 -9.64
C THR A 134 24.25 2.82 -8.60
N GLY A 135 22.94 2.68 -8.42
CA GLY A 135 22.15 3.59 -7.57
C GLY A 135 21.96 5.00 -8.16
N TYR A 136 22.53 5.31 -9.33
CA TYR A 136 22.44 6.63 -9.94
C TYR A 136 21.01 7.01 -10.32
N LEU A 137 20.16 6.06 -10.73
CA LEU A 137 18.77 6.33 -11.10
C LEU A 137 18.03 6.99 -9.95
N LEU A 138 18.11 6.45 -8.73
CA LEU A 138 17.33 6.99 -7.62
C LEU A 138 17.77 8.41 -7.28
N TYR A 139 19.09 8.64 -7.27
CA TYR A 139 19.65 9.98 -7.08
C TYR A 139 19.16 10.95 -8.15
N LEU A 140 19.20 10.54 -9.43
CA LEU A 140 18.74 11.34 -10.56
C LEU A 140 17.23 11.61 -10.50
N LEU A 141 16.43 10.65 -10.03
CA LEU A 141 14.99 10.84 -9.79
C LEU A 141 14.72 11.86 -8.68
N PHE A 142 15.46 11.85 -7.58
CA PHE A 142 15.35 12.90 -6.55
C PHE A 142 15.74 14.28 -7.08
N LYS A 143 16.64 14.32 -8.08
CA LYS A 143 17.08 15.54 -8.75
C LYS A 143 16.25 15.92 -9.97
N LEU A 144 15.19 15.18 -10.28
CA LEU A 144 14.43 15.34 -11.53
C LEU A 144 13.84 16.75 -11.70
N ASN A 145 13.47 17.43 -10.62
CA ASN A 145 12.96 18.81 -10.68
C ASN A 145 14.07 19.79 -11.09
N GLU A 146 15.29 19.61 -10.56
CA GLU A 146 16.46 20.39 -10.95
C GLU A 146 16.87 20.08 -12.40
N LEU A 147 16.89 18.79 -12.76
CA LEU A 147 17.24 18.32 -14.10
C LEU A 147 16.23 18.74 -15.16
N THR A 148 14.97 18.99 -14.79
CA THR A 148 13.95 19.58 -15.68
C THR A 148 13.88 21.10 -15.59
N LEU A 149 14.85 21.76 -14.94
CA LEU A 149 14.94 23.22 -14.76
C LEU A 149 13.70 23.82 -14.08
N GLY A 150 13.05 23.09 -13.18
CA GLY A 150 11.85 23.53 -12.47
C GLY A 150 10.58 23.55 -13.32
N HIS A 151 10.58 22.87 -14.48
CA HIS A 151 9.37 22.71 -15.29
C HIS A 151 8.50 21.53 -14.81
N PHE A 152 9.10 20.45 -14.30
CA PHE A 152 8.38 19.28 -13.80
C PHE A 152 8.31 19.25 -12.27
N HIS A 153 7.26 19.86 -11.73
CA HIS A 153 6.99 19.86 -10.29
C HIS A 153 6.40 18.52 -9.85
N HIS A 154 7.09 17.85 -8.93
CA HIS A 154 6.63 16.56 -8.44
C HIS A 154 7.07 16.29 -6.99
N THR A 155 6.37 15.33 -6.39
CA THR A 155 6.77 14.65 -5.15
C THR A 155 7.01 13.19 -5.49
N LEU A 156 8.20 12.67 -5.18
CA LEU A 156 8.50 11.25 -5.34
C LEU A 156 8.12 10.49 -4.07
N ILE A 157 7.17 9.56 -4.19
CA ILE A 157 6.76 8.66 -3.10
C ILE A 157 7.26 7.27 -3.42
N LEU A 158 8.17 6.78 -2.60
CA LEU A 158 8.74 5.44 -2.69
C LEU A 158 8.03 4.54 -1.66
N ILE A 159 7.54 3.39 -2.09
CA ILE A 159 6.92 2.41 -1.20
C ILE A 159 7.73 1.11 -1.23
N GLY A 160 8.26 0.72 -0.07
CA GLY A 160 9.12 -0.45 0.09
C GLY A 160 8.83 -1.27 1.34
N HIS A 161 9.48 -2.42 1.49
CA HIS A 161 9.39 -3.27 2.69
C HIS A 161 10.50 -3.00 3.71
N GLN A 162 11.70 -2.67 3.26
CA GLN A 162 12.86 -2.39 4.12
C GLN A 162 12.95 -0.92 4.55
N GLN A 163 13.76 -0.62 5.56
CA GLN A 163 14.08 0.78 5.88
C GLN A 163 14.91 1.40 4.75
N PHE A 164 14.78 2.71 4.53
CA PHE A 164 15.43 3.39 3.40
C PHE A 164 16.93 3.14 3.34
N TYR A 165 17.65 3.39 4.44
CA TYR A 165 19.11 3.21 4.52
C TYR A 165 19.57 1.74 4.52
N GLN A 166 18.65 0.79 4.57
CA GLN A 166 18.97 -0.65 4.44
C GLN A 166 18.90 -1.13 2.98
N LEU A 167 18.39 -0.31 2.06
CA LEU A 167 18.36 -0.65 0.64
C LEU A 167 19.79 -0.77 0.10
N PRO A 168 20.11 -1.82 -0.68
CA PRO A 168 21.48 -2.13 -1.11
C PRO A 168 22.26 -0.96 -1.74
N PRO A 169 21.68 -0.15 -2.66
CA PRO A 169 22.43 0.93 -3.30
C PRO A 169 22.58 2.18 -2.43
N MET A 170 21.89 2.29 -1.28
CA MET A 170 21.88 3.55 -0.52
C MET A 170 23.23 3.87 0.10
N LYS A 171 23.97 2.86 0.56
CA LYS A 171 25.32 3.08 1.12
C LYS A 171 26.28 3.62 0.06
N GLN A 172 26.15 3.17 -1.19
CA GLN A 172 26.97 3.64 -2.30
C GLN A 172 26.60 5.07 -2.69
N ILE A 173 25.29 5.35 -2.81
CA ILE A 173 24.79 6.70 -3.10
C ILE A 173 25.24 7.68 -2.03
N GLU A 174 25.14 7.31 -0.75
CA GLU A 174 25.55 8.16 0.36
C GLU A 174 27.05 8.48 0.31
N ALA A 175 27.88 7.49 -0.04
CA ALA A 175 29.32 7.65 -0.14
C ALA A 175 29.77 8.46 -1.37
N GLU A 176 29.12 8.29 -2.53
CA GLU A 176 29.55 8.88 -3.80
C GLU A 176 28.86 10.21 -4.14
N LEU A 177 27.59 10.36 -3.79
CA LEU A 177 26.72 11.45 -4.26
C LEU A 177 26.15 12.29 -3.10
N GLY A 178 26.41 11.88 -1.87
CA GLY A 178 25.99 12.55 -0.64
C GLY A 178 24.66 12.03 -0.10
N VAL A 179 24.25 12.63 1.02
CA VAL A 179 23.11 12.14 1.81
C VAL A 179 21.77 12.50 1.16
N LEU A 180 20.94 11.48 0.94
CA LEU A 180 19.54 11.63 0.58
C LEU A 180 18.65 11.38 1.81
N LEU A 181 17.78 12.33 2.15
CA LEU A 181 16.96 12.32 3.37
C LEU A 181 15.47 12.47 3.03
N PRO A 182 14.79 11.40 2.54
CA PRO A 182 13.35 11.43 2.36
C PRO A 182 12.62 11.58 3.68
N THR A 183 11.43 12.18 3.62
CA THR A 183 10.48 12.08 4.72
C THR A 183 10.06 10.62 4.86
N THR A 184 10.47 9.95 5.94
CA THR A 184 10.21 8.53 6.16
C THR A 184 8.93 8.33 6.97
N ILE A 185 8.09 7.39 6.51
CA ILE A 185 6.86 7.00 7.19
C ILE A 185 6.88 5.49 7.38
N PHE A 186 6.89 5.05 8.63
CA PHE A 186 6.82 3.65 8.99
C PHE A 186 5.36 3.21 9.18
N VAL A 187 4.99 2.11 8.54
CA VAL A 187 3.70 1.44 8.68
C VAL A 187 3.92 0.10 9.40
N PRO A 188 3.59 0.01 10.71
CA PRO A 188 3.87 -1.17 11.51
C PRO A 188 3.01 -2.36 11.08
N ALA A 189 3.44 -3.59 11.39
CA ALA A 189 2.58 -4.76 11.26
C ALA A 189 1.30 -4.61 12.10
N TYR A 190 0.21 -5.22 11.68
CA TYR A 190 -1.01 -5.23 12.49
C TYR A 190 -0.81 -6.11 13.73
N THR A 191 -1.23 -5.61 14.88
CA THR A 191 -1.33 -6.39 16.11
C THR A 191 -2.47 -7.39 16.02
N ARG A 192 -2.41 -8.46 16.82
CA ARG A 192 -3.48 -9.46 16.87
C ARG A 192 -4.86 -8.84 17.14
N THR A 193 -4.94 -7.86 18.03
CA THR A 193 -6.19 -7.15 18.36
C THR A 193 -6.74 -6.38 17.16
N GLU A 194 -5.88 -5.70 16.41
CA GLU A 194 -6.30 -4.99 15.18
C GLU A 194 -6.78 -5.96 14.11
N ILE A 195 -6.12 -7.10 13.95
CA ILE A 195 -6.54 -8.14 12.99
C ILE A 195 -7.94 -8.66 13.34
N VAL A 196 -8.24 -8.91 14.62
CA VAL A 196 -9.58 -9.33 15.06
C VAL A 196 -10.63 -8.31 14.59
N VAL A 197 -10.41 -7.02 14.85
CA VAL A 197 -11.33 -5.94 14.46
C VAL A 197 -11.51 -5.86 12.95
N ILE A 198 -10.42 -5.98 12.19
CA ILE A 198 -10.46 -5.96 10.72
C ILE A 198 -11.27 -7.15 10.19
N LEU A 199 -11.02 -8.36 10.69
CA LEU A 199 -11.75 -9.56 10.27
C LEU A 199 -13.21 -9.51 10.65
N GLN A 200 -13.55 -8.99 11.84
CA GLN A 200 -14.93 -8.75 12.25
C GLN A 200 -15.65 -7.87 11.25
N ASN A 201 -15.08 -6.72 10.90
CA ASN A 201 -15.67 -5.78 9.94
C ASN A 201 -15.84 -6.41 8.54
N ILE A 202 -14.87 -7.20 8.09
CA ILE A 202 -14.96 -7.86 6.78
C ILE A 202 -16.08 -8.92 6.77
N LEU A 203 -16.18 -9.72 7.83
CA LEU A 203 -17.12 -10.84 7.90
C LEU A 203 -18.56 -10.38 8.17
N THR A 204 -18.78 -9.28 8.89
CA THR A 204 -20.12 -8.71 9.08
C THR A 204 -20.73 -8.21 7.76
N HIS A 205 -19.91 -7.77 6.81
CA HIS A 205 -20.37 -7.36 5.48
C HIS A 205 -20.64 -8.54 4.52
N GLN A 206 -20.14 -9.75 4.81
CA GLN A 206 -20.42 -10.96 4.03
C GLN A 206 -21.67 -11.67 4.58
N GLN A 207 -22.84 -11.34 4.04
CA GLN A 207 -24.17 -11.67 4.58
C GLN A 207 -24.57 -13.16 4.60
N ASP A 208 -23.73 -14.08 4.11
CA ASP A 208 -24.21 -15.44 3.81
C ASP A 208 -24.38 -16.33 5.05
N ILE A 209 -23.63 -16.12 6.13
CA ILE A 209 -23.74 -16.90 7.37
C ILE A 209 -23.25 -16.05 8.55
N LEU A 210 -24.15 -15.30 9.18
CA LEU A 210 -23.80 -14.46 10.33
C LEU A 210 -23.97 -15.23 11.65
N PRO A 211 -23.00 -15.17 12.58
CA PRO A 211 -23.20 -15.61 13.95
C PRO A 211 -24.35 -14.85 14.61
N SER A 212 -25.02 -15.46 15.60
CA SER A 212 -26.17 -14.88 16.29
C SER A 212 -25.83 -13.62 17.10
N SER A 213 -24.54 -13.38 17.39
CA SER A 213 -24.07 -12.17 18.07
C SER A 213 -22.64 -11.77 17.70
N PHE A 214 -22.33 -10.47 17.85
CA PHE A 214 -20.99 -9.91 17.64
C PHE A 214 -19.93 -10.55 18.54
N GLY A 215 -20.29 -10.89 19.79
CA GLY A 215 -19.41 -11.58 20.72
C GLY A 215 -19.04 -13.00 20.30
N GLN A 216 -19.97 -13.75 19.70
CA GLN A 216 -19.69 -15.08 19.15
C GLN A 216 -18.72 -15.00 17.97
N LEU A 217 -18.90 -14.03 17.07
CA LEU A 217 -17.97 -13.80 15.95
C LEU A 217 -16.55 -13.51 16.46
N GLN A 218 -16.42 -12.69 17.50
CA GLN A 218 -15.14 -12.40 18.13
C GLN A 218 -14.44 -13.67 18.65
N ILE A 219 -15.16 -14.50 19.40
CA ILE A 219 -14.60 -15.74 19.98
C ILE A 219 -14.10 -16.66 18.86
N ILE A 220 -14.90 -16.84 17.81
CA ILE A 220 -14.54 -17.70 16.68
C ILE A 220 -13.29 -17.17 15.97
N ILE A 221 -13.21 -15.86 15.71
CA ILE A 221 -12.02 -15.24 15.09
C ILE A 221 -10.80 -15.42 16.00
N GLU A 222 -10.93 -15.19 17.31
CA GLU A 222 -9.82 -15.36 18.26
C GLU A 222 -9.28 -16.79 18.29
N LEU A 223 -10.16 -17.79 18.16
CA LEU A 223 -9.80 -19.22 18.07
C LEU A 223 -9.09 -19.52 16.75
N ALA A 224 -9.60 -19.03 15.62
CA ALA A 224 -8.93 -19.19 14.32
C ALA A 224 -7.53 -18.57 14.34
N LEU A 225 -7.41 -17.34 14.86
CA LEU A 225 -6.12 -16.66 15.01
C LEU A 225 -5.20 -17.36 16.00
N GLN A 226 -5.70 -18.05 17.04
CA GLN A 226 -4.83 -18.81 17.95
C GLN A 226 -4.03 -19.90 17.22
N VAL A 227 -4.62 -20.47 16.17
CA VAL A 227 -3.96 -21.47 15.32
C VAL A 227 -3.12 -20.77 14.24
N PHE A 228 -3.75 -19.94 13.40
CA PHE A 228 -3.09 -19.42 12.20
C PHE A 228 -2.03 -18.35 12.47
N TYR A 229 -2.16 -17.56 13.53
CA TYR A 229 -1.19 -16.51 13.87
C TYR A 229 0.17 -17.08 14.30
N THR A 230 0.23 -18.37 14.64
CA THR A 230 1.52 -19.05 14.88
C THR A 230 2.27 -19.40 13.60
N VAL A 231 1.56 -19.45 12.46
CA VAL A 231 2.08 -19.86 11.15
C VAL A 231 2.35 -18.66 10.25
N THR A 232 1.43 -17.69 10.21
CA THR A 232 1.55 -16.49 9.37
C THR A 232 1.02 -15.24 10.09
N ASN A 233 1.68 -14.12 9.84
CA ASN A 233 1.25 -12.79 10.27
C ASN A 233 0.72 -11.95 9.09
N ASP A 234 0.56 -12.57 7.92
CA ASP A 234 0.04 -11.90 6.74
C ASP A 234 -1.49 -11.74 6.84
N LEU A 235 -1.96 -10.49 6.84
CA LEU A 235 -3.39 -10.19 6.97
C LEU A 235 -4.23 -10.80 5.84
N VAL A 236 -3.70 -10.88 4.62
CA VAL A 236 -4.44 -11.42 3.47
C VAL A 236 -4.63 -12.92 3.65
N GLU A 237 -3.56 -13.63 3.99
CA GLU A 237 -3.62 -15.08 4.25
C GLU A 237 -4.48 -15.39 5.47
N LEU A 238 -4.30 -14.64 6.57
CA LEU A 238 -5.11 -14.79 7.78
C LEU A 238 -6.59 -14.55 7.50
N LYS A 239 -6.93 -13.57 6.67
CA LYS A 239 -8.30 -13.32 6.24
C LYS A 239 -8.86 -14.50 5.48
N ASP A 240 -8.15 -15.02 4.50
CA ASP A 240 -8.68 -16.09 3.64
C ASP A 240 -8.84 -17.40 4.44
N MET A 241 -7.82 -17.78 5.22
CA MET A 241 -7.88 -18.96 6.09
C MET A 241 -8.96 -18.84 7.17
N SER A 242 -9.02 -17.70 7.86
CA SER A 242 -10.05 -17.48 8.88
C SER A 242 -11.44 -17.49 8.26
N THR A 243 -11.64 -16.84 7.11
CA THR A 243 -12.94 -16.82 6.43
C THR A 243 -13.39 -18.23 6.04
N MET A 244 -12.48 -19.07 5.53
CA MET A 244 -12.79 -20.46 5.18
C MET A 244 -13.20 -21.27 6.41
N CYS A 245 -12.37 -21.27 7.45
CA CYS A 245 -12.64 -22.03 8.67
C CYS A 245 -13.89 -21.54 9.40
N ILE A 246 -14.14 -20.22 9.43
CA ILE A 246 -15.33 -19.65 10.05
C ILE A 246 -16.59 -20.07 9.29
N LYS A 247 -16.57 -20.02 7.95
CA LYS A 247 -17.71 -20.46 7.14
C LYS A 247 -18.00 -21.95 7.35
N ASP A 248 -16.99 -22.80 7.35
CA ASP A 248 -17.19 -24.24 7.58
C ASP A 248 -17.66 -24.53 9.01
N PHE A 249 -17.10 -23.82 9.99
CA PHE A 249 -17.51 -23.90 11.39
C PHE A 249 -18.99 -23.54 11.57
N LEU A 250 -19.44 -22.43 10.97
CA LEU A 250 -20.82 -21.98 11.05
C LEU A 250 -21.78 -22.90 10.28
N ARG A 251 -21.39 -23.42 9.11
CA ARG A 251 -22.18 -24.41 8.35
C ARG A 251 -22.41 -25.69 9.16
N ASN A 252 -21.36 -26.19 9.81
CA ASN A 252 -21.45 -27.42 10.60
C ASN A 252 -22.30 -27.22 11.87
N ASN A 253 -22.24 -26.05 12.50
CA ASN A 253 -23.08 -25.73 13.66
C ASN A 253 -24.54 -25.48 13.29
N ALA A 254 -24.81 -24.81 12.16
CA ALA A 254 -26.18 -24.64 11.66
C ALA A 254 -26.88 -25.99 11.38
N ARG A 255 -26.12 -26.98 10.91
CA ARG A 255 -26.62 -28.37 10.70
C ARG A 255 -26.86 -29.15 11.99
N LYS A 256 -26.25 -28.76 13.11
CA LYS A 256 -26.39 -29.43 14.41
C LYS A 256 -27.46 -28.79 15.29
N GLN A 257 -27.64 -27.48 15.21
CA GLN A 257 -28.71 -26.77 15.93
C GLN A 257 -30.12 -27.18 15.48
N THR A 258 -30.28 -27.77 14.30
CA THR A 258 -31.55 -28.39 13.89
C THR A 258 -31.84 -29.71 14.61
N ASN A 259 -30.88 -30.28 15.35
CA ASN A 259 -30.97 -31.61 15.97
C ASN A 259 -30.86 -31.62 17.50
N ASP A 260 -30.43 -30.53 18.15
CA ASP A 260 -30.23 -30.48 19.61
C ASP A 260 -30.89 -29.24 20.25
N ASP A 261 -31.98 -29.45 20.99
CA ASP A 261 -32.58 -28.49 21.93
C ASP A 261 -31.78 -28.48 23.25
N GLY A 262 -30.68 -27.73 23.32
CA GLY A 262 -29.81 -27.74 24.51
C GLY A 262 -29.00 -26.48 24.80
N SER A 263 -29.43 -25.74 25.84
CA SER A 263 -28.67 -24.92 26.81
C SER A 263 -27.39 -24.19 26.36
N ASN A 264 -27.51 -22.85 26.27
CA ASN A 264 -26.65 -21.88 25.58
C ASN A 264 -25.38 -21.34 26.30
N ASN A 265 -24.80 -21.99 27.32
CA ASN A 265 -23.86 -21.26 28.19
C ASN A 265 -22.36 -21.59 28.09
N ASP A 266 -21.90 -22.46 27.18
CA ASP A 266 -20.46 -22.80 27.12
C ASP A 266 -19.87 -22.87 25.70
N TYR A 267 -20.20 -21.85 24.90
CA TYR A 267 -19.74 -21.72 23.52
C TYR A 267 -18.21 -21.79 23.37
N ARG A 268 -17.44 -21.26 24.33
CA ARG A 268 -15.97 -21.24 24.20
C ARG A 268 -15.35 -22.64 24.25
N LEU A 269 -15.82 -23.50 25.15
CA LEU A 269 -15.36 -24.88 25.27
C LEU A 269 -15.84 -25.75 24.10
N LEU A 270 -17.10 -25.55 23.69
CA LEU A 270 -17.69 -26.25 22.54
C LEU A 270 -16.94 -25.90 21.25
N TYR A 271 -16.69 -24.61 21.02
CA TYR A 271 -16.00 -24.10 19.85
C TYR A 271 -14.52 -24.47 19.83
N GLN A 272 -13.82 -24.47 20.98
CA GLN A 272 -12.47 -25.02 21.06
C GLN A 272 -12.44 -26.49 20.65
N LYS A 273 -13.29 -27.33 21.26
CA LYS A 273 -13.30 -28.77 20.99
C LYS A 273 -13.63 -29.06 19.52
N GLU A 274 -14.63 -28.40 18.95
CA GLU A 274 -15.02 -28.60 17.55
C GLU A 274 -14.03 -28.03 16.54
N PHE A 275 -13.50 -26.83 16.78
CA PHE A 275 -12.56 -26.18 15.88
C PHE A 275 -11.24 -26.98 15.80
N PHE A 276 -10.70 -27.42 16.95
CA PHE A 276 -9.50 -28.26 16.96
C PHE A 276 -9.73 -29.66 16.40
N MET A 277 -10.95 -30.20 16.48
CA MET A 277 -11.28 -31.48 15.81
C MET A 277 -11.27 -31.32 14.29
N GLN A 278 -11.74 -30.19 13.74
CA GLN A 278 -11.76 -29.95 12.29
C GLN A 278 -10.38 -29.65 11.71
N VAL A 279 -9.54 -28.89 12.42
CA VAL A 279 -8.17 -28.56 11.97
C VAL A 279 -7.29 -29.82 11.91
N LYS A 280 -7.54 -30.84 12.73
CA LYS A 280 -6.81 -32.12 12.68
C LYS A 280 -7.02 -32.93 11.40
N PHE A 281 -8.02 -32.61 10.59
CA PHE A 281 -8.30 -33.30 9.31
C PHE A 281 -7.74 -32.59 8.07
N ILE A 282 -6.94 -31.52 8.24
CA ILE A 282 -6.33 -30.75 7.13
C ILE A 282 -4.84 -31.14 6.91
N HIS A 283 -4.41 -32.29 7.44
CA HIS A 283 -3.09 -32.88 7.14
C HIS A 283 -3.20 -34.06 6.18
#